data_AF-A0A497CPB6-F1
#
_entry.id   AF-A0A497CPB6-F1
#
_cell.length_a   1.000
_cell.length_b   1.000
_cell.length_c   1.000
_cell.angle_alpha   90.00
_cell.angle_beta   90.00
_cell.angle_gamma   90.00
#
_symmetry.space_group_name_H-M   'P 1'
#
loop_
_entity.id
_entity.type
_entity.pdbx_description
1 polymer ?
#
loop_
_entity_poly.entity_id
_entity_poly.type
_entity_poly.pdbx_seq_one_letter_code
_entity_poly.pdbx_strand_id
1 'polypeptide(L)'
;MKKFLSYFMLAVILPAFIITGCKKDDDKGTFTTLANHMTSNNLDLPDLLDGWVIAPKLTTLDGGIVDSADGYSIPGYHVFDIRKLEDFNAGHVKGAIHVALTDVLTKA
;
A
#
# COMPACT_ATOMS: atom_id res chain seq x y z
N MET A 1 -56.76 12.88 -30.64
CA MET A 1 -55.29 13.02 -30.71
C MET A 1 -54.60 12.93 -29.34
N LYS A 2 -55.09 13.61 -28.28
CA LYS A 2 -54.47 13.53 -26.93
C LYS A 2 -54.34 12.12 -26.34
N LYS A 3 -55.34 11.24 -26.57
CA LYS A 3 -55.29 9.83 -26.13
C LYS A 3 -54.26 9.00 -26.88
N PHE A 4 -54.07 9.24 -28.18
CA PHE A 4 -53.04 8.58 -28.98
C PHE A 4 -51.63 9.01 -28.57
N LEU A 5 -51.44 10.30 -28.25
CA LEU A 5 -50.18 10.81 -27.73
C LEU A 5 -49.84 10.21 -26.36
N SER A 6 -50.84 10.01 -25.50
CA SER A 6 -50.68 9.37 -24.19
C SER A 6 -50.31 7.89 -24.32
N TYR A 7 -50.93 7.15 -25.25
CA TYR A 7 -50.56 5.74 -25.50
C TYR A 7 -49.18 5.60 -26.13
N PHE A 8 -48.79 6.54 -27.01
CA PHE A 8 -47.45 6.59 -27.58
C PHE A 8 -46.38 6.85 -26.51
N MET A 9 -46.61 7.81 -25.61
CA MET A 9 -45.75 8.06 -24.44
C MET A 9 -45.60 6.81 -23.57
N LEU A 10 -46.71 6.12 -23.25
CA LEU A 10 -46.68 4.91 -22.43
C LEU A 10 -45.93 3.76 -23.13
N ALA A 11 -46.08 3.62 -24.45
CA ALA A 11 -45.40 2.62 -25.26
C ALA A 11 -43.89 2.87 -25.39
N VAL A 12 -43.43 4.11 -25.22
CA VAL A 12 -41.99 4.47 -25.24
C VAL A 12 -41.36 4.37 -23.85
N ILE A 13 -42.12 4.66 -22.80
CA ILE A 13 -41.64 4.62 -21.41
C ILE A 13 -41.50 3.18 -20.91
N LEU A 14 -42.42 2.28 -21.27
CA LEU A 14 -42.42 0.90 -20.79
C LEU A 14 -41.16 0.10 -21.20
N PRO A 15 -40.68 0.17 -22.45
CA PRO A 15 -39.42 -0.48 -22.84
C PRO A 15 -38.20 0.20 -22.20
N ALA A 16 -38.22 1.53 -22.04
CA ALA A 16 -37.10 2.30 -21.46
C ALA A 16 -36.75 1.82 -20.05
N PHE A 17 -37.72 1.41 -19.24
CA PHE A 17 -37.47 0.84 -17.90
C PHE A 17 -36.82 -0.55 -17.92
N ILE A 18 -36.91 -1.29 -19.02
CA ILE A 18 -36.31 -2.62 -19.16
C ILE A 18 -34.84 -2.52 -19.61
N ILE A 19 -34.49 -1.49 -20.40
CA ILE A 19 -33.14 -1.30 -20.95
C ILE A 19 -32.17 -0.59 -19.99
N THR A 20 -32.68 0.15 -19.00
CA THR A 20 -31.84 0.84 -18.01
C THR A 20 -31.57 0.01 -16.75
N GLY A 21 -32.05 -1.24 -16.70
CA GLY A 21 -31.74 -2.15 -15.61
C GLY A 21 -30.24 -2.50 -15.65
N CYS A 22 -29.45 -1.88 -14.79
CA CYS A 22 -28.06 -2.27 -14.57
C CYS A 22 -28.01 -3.78 -14.34
N LYS A 23 -27.41 -4.52 -15.27
CA LYS A 23 -26.97 -5.88 -14.99
C LYS A 23 -25.97 -5.78 -13.83
N LYS A 24 -26.19 -6.59 -12.80
CA LYS A 24 -25.13 -6.83 -11.81
C LYS A 24 -24.06 -7.60 -12.59
N ASP A 25 -23.06 -6.87 -13.08
CA ASP A 25 -21.88 -7.48 -13.67
C ASP A 25 -21.08 -8.07 -12.49
N ASP A 26 -21.24 -9.38 -12.30
CA ASP A 26 -20.56 -10.14 -11.25
C ASP A 26 -19.09 -10.44 -11.59
N ASP A 27 -18.52 -9.77 -12.60
CA ASP A 27 -17.12 -9.88 -12.98
C ASP A 27 -16.24 -9.26 -11.90
N LYS A 28 -15.90 -10.10 -10.92
CA LYS A 28 -14.82 -9.79 -9.97
C LYS A 28 -13.54 -9.66 -10.81
N GLY A 29 -12.97 -8.46 -10.82
CA GLY A 29 -11.79 -8.14 -11.61
C GLY A 29 -10.66 -9.16 -11.43
N THR A 30 -9.83 -9.31 -12.46
CA THR A 30 -8.69 -10.24 -12.45
C THR A 30 -7.54 -9.69 -11.61
N PHE A 31 -6.52 -10.53 -11.35
CA PHE A 31 -5.24 -10.05 -10.81
C PHE A 31 -4.69 -8.87 -11.63
N THR A 32 -4.74 -8.94 -12.97
CA THR A 32 -4.30 -7.86 -13.85
C THR A 32 -5.11 -6.59 -13.64
N THR A 33 -6.42 -6.71 -13.42
CA THR A 33 -7.29 -5.56 -13.11
C THR A 33 -6.86 -4.88 -11.81
N LEU A 34 -6.60 -5.64 -10.76
CA LEU A 34 -6.13 -5.12 -9.47
C LEU A 34 -4.72 -4.53 -9.58
N ALA A 35 -3.78 -5.24 -10.22
CA ALA A 35 -2.40 -4.80 -10.38
C ALA A 35 -2.32 -3.47 -11.15
N ASN A 36 -3.05 -3.36 -12.26
CA ASN A 36 -3.13 -2.11 -13.03
C ASN A 36 -3.75 -0.99 -12.22
N HIS A 37 -4.78 -1.28 -11.43
CA HIS A 37 -5.39 -0.29 -10.56
C HIS A 37 -4.40 0.20 -9.50
N MET A 38 -3.67 -0.71 -8.84
CA MET A 38 -2.68 -0.35 -7.82
C MET A 38 -1.57 0.53 -8.40
N THR A 39 -0.94 0.12 -9.51
CA THR A 39 0.14 0.91 -10.14
C THR A 39 -0.35 2.24 -10.68
N SER A 40 -1.53 2.30 -11.29
CA SER A 40 -2.08 3.56 -11.84
C SER A 40 -2.48 4.58 -10.76
N ASN A 41 -2.56 4.14 -9.50
CA ASN A 41 -2.92 4.98 -8.35
C ASN A 41 -1.78 5.09 -7.33
N ASN A 42 -0.54 4.75 -7.71
CA ASN A 42 0.64 4.85 -6.83
C ASN A 42 0.48 4.05 -5.52
N LEU A 43 -0.19 2.89 -5.60
CA LEU A 43 -0.40 1.96 -4.48
C LEU A 43 0.49 0.72 -4.58
N ASP A 44 1.41 0.67 -5.54
CA ASP A 44 2.41 -0.38 -5.63
C ASP A 44 3.56 -0.15 -4.66
N LEU A 45 4.28 -1.22 -4.34
CA LEU A 45 5.30 -1.20 -3.29
C LEU A 45 6.39 -0.13 -3.49
N PRO A 46 6.96 0.09 -4.70
CA PRO A 46 7.94 1.15 -4.89
C PRO A 46 7.41 2.53 -4.47
N ASP A 47 6.19 2.88 -4.90
CA ASP A 47 5.58 4.18 -4.60
C ASP A 47 5.16 4.30 -3.13
N LEU A 48 4.64 3.21 -2.54
CA LEU A 48 4.27 3.17 -1.12
C LEU A 48 5.50 3.30 -0.20
N LEU A 49 6.65 2.79 -0.63
CA LEU A 49 7.89 2.79 0.14
C LEU A 49 8.73 4.06 -0.09
N ASP A 50 8.32 4.94 -1.02
CA ASP A 50 9.03 6.18 -1.29
C ASP A 50 9.06 7.08 -0.04
N GLY A 51 10.26 7.53 0.34
CA GLY A 51 10.50 8.28 1.57
C GLY A 51 10.42 7.48 2.88
N TRP A 52 9.95 6.23 2.88
CA TRP A 52 9.93 5.35 4.05
C TRP A 52 11.22 4.55 4.20
N VAL A 53 11.88 4.25 3.09
CA VAL A 53 13.12 3.47 3.06
C VAL A 53 14.32 4.40 2.94
N ILE A 54 15.14 4.43 4.00
CA ILE A 54 16.41 5.16 4.00
C ILE A 54 17.54 4.19 3.62
N ALA A 55 18.30 4.54 2.58
CA ALA A 55 19.45 3.74 2.18
C ALA A 55 20.54 3.77 3.27
N PRO A 56 21.16 2.62 3.62
CA PRO A 56 22.17 2.54 4.68
C PRO A 56 23.54 3.04 4.19
N LYS A 57 23.61 4.33 3.85
CA LYS A 57 24.85 5.00 3.43
C LYS A 57 25.69 5.38 4.65
N LEU A 58 27.01 5.33 4.51
CA LEU A 58 27.93 5.82 5.54
C LEU A 58 27.75 7.33 5.74
N THR A 59 27.83 7.81 6.98
CA THR A 59 27.77 9.25 7.33
C THR A 59 28.84 10.11 6.67
N THR A 60 29.90 9.48 6.13
CA THR A 60 30.93 10.14 5.31
C THR A 60 30.46 10.46 3.88
N LEU A 61 29.30 9.94 3.48
CA LEU A 61 28.66 10.19 2.18
C LEU A 61 27.41 11.06 2.38
N ASP A 62 27.04 11.80 1.33
CA ASP A 62 25.86 12.66 1.37
C ASP A 62 24.56 11.85 1.63
N GLY A 63 23.77 12.32 2.60
CA GLY A 63 22.58 11.65 3.11
C GLY A 63 22.84 10.33 3.87
N GLY A 64 24.06 10.14 4.40
CA GLY A 64 24.45 8.97 5.18
C GLY A 64 23.85 8.91 6.59
N ILE A 65 23.49 7.70 7.03
CA ILE A 65 22.97 7.44 8.38
C ILE A 65 23.80 6.43 9.18
N VAL A 66 24.74 5.72 8.54
CA VAL A 66 25.53 4.66 9.19
C VAL A 66 26.90 5.18 9.61
N ASP A 67 27.21 5.15 10.90
CA ASP A 67 28.49 5.62 11.43
C ASP A 67 29.49 4.46 11.54
N SER A 68 30.43 4.37 10.60
CA SER A 68 31.47 3.34 10.63
C SER A 68 32.53 3.57 11.71
N ALA A 69 32.71 4.80 12.20
CA ALA A 69 33.63 5.10 13.29
C ALA A 69 33.07 4.63 14.64
N ASP A 70 31.75 4.61 14.78
CA ASP A 70 31.03 4.08 15.93
C ASP A 70 30.55 2.63 15.71
N GLY A 71 31.31 1.81 14.97
CA GLY A 71 31.02 0.39 14.81
C GLY A 71 29.72 0.10 14.05
N TYR A 72 29.43 0.91 13.02
CA TYR A 72 28.25 0.83 12.17
C TYR A 72 26.93 1.04 12.92
N SER A 73 26.92 1.96 13.89
CA SER A 73 25.68 2.44 14.53
C SER A 73 24.88 3.35 13.58
N ILE A 74 23.66 3.70 13.97
CA ILE A 74 22.80 4.62 13.23
C ILE A 74 22.43 5.80 14.15
N PRO A 75 23.34 6.78 14.33
CA PRO A 75 23.13 7.87 15.28
C PRO A 75 21.90 8.71 14.92
N GLY A 76 21.16 9.14 15.93
CA GLY A 76 19.92 9.91 15.76
C GLY A 76 18.66 9.09 15.48
N TYR A 77 18.77 7.76 15.44
CA TYR A 77 17.64 6.84 15.23
C TYR A 77 17.48 5.85 16.38
N HIS A 78 16.24 5.48 16.66
CA HIS A 78 15.93 4.24 17.38
C HIS A 78 15.87 3.10 16.36
N VAL A 79 16.78 2.14 16.47
CA VAL A 79 16.85 1.01 15.56
C VAL A 79 16.12 -0.18 16.18
N PHE A 80 14.96 -0.52 15.65
CA PHE A 80 14.24 -1.73 16.04
C PHE A 80 14.56 -2.86 15.07
N ASP A 81 15.12 -3.95 15.61
CA ASP A 81 15.34 -5.18 14.85
C ASP A 81 14.15 -6.12 15.08
N ILE A 82 13.38 -6.32 14.03
CA ILE A 82 12.15 -7.11 14.04
C ILE A 82 12.35 -8.58 13.68
N ARG A 83 13.60 -9.01 13.46
CA ARG A 83 13.96 -10.40 13.16
C ARG A 83 13.79 -11.26 14.41
N LYS A 84 14.02 -12.57 14.26
CA LYS A 84 13.99 -13.50 15.39
C LYS A 84 15.11 -13.15 16.37
N LEU A 85 14.87 -13.42 17.66
CA LEU A 85 15.84 -13.17 18.72
C LEU A 85 17.18 -13.89 18.48
N GLU A 86 17.14 -15.10 17.90
CA GLU A 86 18.34 -15.86 17.53
C GLU A 86 19.20 -15.11 16.50
N ASP A 87 18.58 -14.55 15.45
CA ASP A 87 19.27 -13.77 14.42
C ASP A 87 19.83 -12.46 14.97
N PHE A 88 19.07 -11.79 15.85
CA PHE A 88 19.52 -10.61 16.56
C PHE A 88 20.76 -10.92 17.42
N ASN A 89 20.70 -11.97 18.23
CA ASN A 89 21.81 -12.37 19.10
C ASN A 89 23.05 -12.83 18.30
N ALA A 90 22.85 -13.44 17.12
CA ALA A 90 23.94 -13.82 16.22
C ALA A 90 24.64 -12.60 15.61
N GLY A 91 23.91 -11.50 15.42
CA GLY A 91 24.46 -10.23 14.98
C GLY A 91 23.38 -9.22 14.62
N HIS A 92 23.55 -8.00 15.11
CA HIS A 92 22.63 -6.89 14.87
C HIS A 92 23.39 -5.57 14.74
N VAL A 93 22.71 -4.55 14.22
CA VAL A 93 23.21 -3.17 14.17
C VAL A 93 23.49 -2.69 15.59
N LYS A 94 24.64 -2.06 15.82
CA LYS A 94 25.04 -1.60 17.14
C LYS A 94 23.99 -0.65 17.74
N GLY A 95 23.57 -0.92 18.98
CA GLY A 95 22.58 -0.13 19.69
C GLY A 95 21.12 -0.41 19.28
N ALA A 96 20.88 -1.36 18.38
CA ALA A 96 19.54 -1.80 18.04
C ALA A 96 18.85 -2.49 19.23
N ILE A 97 17.53 -2.37 19.28
CA ILE A 97 16.67 -3.00 20.28
C ILE A 97 15.88 -4.10 19.55
N HIS A 98 15.97 -5.34 20.04
CA HIS A 98 15.14 -6.41 19.50
C HIS A 98 13.68 -6.18 19.90
N VAL A 99 12.83 -6.02 18.89
CA VAL A 99 11.38 -5.86 19.03
C VAL A 99 10.73 -6.83 18.06
N ALA A 100 10.27 -7.98 18.55
CA ALA A 100 9.57 -8.95 17.71
C ALA A 100 8.46 -8.27 16.90
N LEU A 101 8.27 -8.67 15.64
CA LEU A 101 7.29 -8.04 14.75
C LEU A 101 5.87 -7.97 15.37
N THR A 102 5.49 -8.96 16.16
CA THR A 102 4.20 -9.00 16.88
C THR A 102 4.04 -7.89 17.92
N ASP A 103 5.14 -7.34 18.41
CA ASP A 103 5.19 -6.41 19.54
C ASP A 103 5.46 -4.96 19.09
N VAL A 104 5.71 -4.73 17.80
CA VAL A 104 6.18 -3.44 17.26
C VAL A 104 5.23 -2.28 17.60
N LEU A 105 3.92 -2.53 17.72
CA LEU A 105 2.95 -1.48 18.07
C LEU A 105 2.87 -1.18 19.57
N THR A 106 3.42 -2.05 20.41
CA THR A 106 3.31 -1.98 21.88
C THR A 106 4.61 -1.66 22.59
N LYS A 107 5.75 -1.89 21.92
CA LYS A 107 7.10 -1.65 22.43
C LYS A 107 7.82 -0.47 21.75
N ALA A 108 7.30 0.01 20.62
CA ALA A 108 7.88 1.14 19.89
C ALA A 108 7.69 2.49 20.62
#